data_AF-Q23TH3-F1
#
_entry.id   AF-Q23TH3-F1
#
_cell.length_a   1.000
_cell.length_b   1.000
_cell.length_c   1.000
_cell.angle_alpha   90.00
_cell.angle_beta   90.00
_cell.angle_gamma   90.00
#
_symmetry.space_group_name_H-M   'P 1'
#
loop_
_entity.id
_entity.type
_entity.pdbx_description
1 polymer ?
#
loop_
_entity_poly.entity_id
_entity_poly.type
_entity_poly.pdbx_seq_one_letter_code
_entity_poly.pdbx_strand_id
1 'polypeptide(L)'
;MQLEGYEMKDLLQRFDDLQKNNICKNVIKAFLNYLLNTKENDLLTDFVFKDTQPEQARKMAKNYFKSYSFNNSSLHKLIHHPKFGKAFEYYLTFEAEIWLAESKVQQKETHLIYIDFLKLCCSNPEYSSYLVTYKKNKKSRFDHRI
;
A
#
# COMPACT_ATOMS: atom_id res chain seq x y z
N MET A 1 23.00 -12.49 0.11
CA MET A 1 22.14 -13.68 -0.05
C MET A 1 21.54 -14.23 1.25
N GLN A 2 22.27 -14.48 2.36
CA GLN A 2 21.62 -14.93 3.61
C GLN A 2 20.92 -13.81 4.41
N LEU A 3 21.41 -12.57 4.33
CA LEU A 3 20.85 -11.40 5.02
C LEU A 3 19.46 -11.01 4.49
N GLU A 4 19.29 -10.89 3.16
CA GLU A 4 18.02 -10.51 2.53
C GLU A 4 16.87 -11.47 2.88
N GLY A 5 17.17 -12.78 2.94
CA GLY A 5 16.16 -13.79 3.29
C GLY A 5 15.75 -13.76 4.77
N TYR A 6 16.58 -13.22 5.66
CA TYR A 6 16.25 -13.05 7.08
C TYR A 6 15.39 -11.81 7.31
N GLU A 7 15.79 -10.67 6.74
CA GLU A 7 15.05 -9.40 6.82
C GLU A 7 13.63 -9.54 6.26
N MET A 8 13.50 -10.28 5.16
CA MET A 8 12.20 -10.56 4.55
C MET A 8 11.29 -11.40 5.45
N LYS A 9 11.83 -12.43 6.13
CA LYS A 9 11.05 -13.25 7.06
C LYS A 9 10.63 -12.46 8.29
N ASP A 10 11.51 -11.62 8.82
CA ASP A 10 11.21 -10.71 9.93
C ASP A 10 10.06 -9.75 9.56
N LEU A 11 10.13 -9.14 8.37
CA LEU A 11 9.08 -8.25 7.88
C LEU A 11 7.72 -8.96 7.76
N LEU A 12 7.68 -10.18 7.24
CA LEU A 12 6.45 -10.97 7.14
C LEU A 12 5.86 -11.30 8.51
N GLN A 13 6.71 -11.68 9.47
CA GLN A 13 6.27 -11.97 10.84
C GLN A 13 5.70 -10.70 11.50
N ARG A 14 6.43 -9.58 11.41
CA ARG A 14 5.99 -8.28 11.95
C ARG A 14 4.70 -7.80 11.29
N PHE A 15 4.53 -8.08 10.00
CA PHE A 15 3.28 -7.82 9.27
C PHE A 15 2.12 -8.68 9.79
N ASP A 16 2.35 -9.98 10.03
CA ASP A 16 1.32 -10.89 10.54
C ASP A 16 0.84 -10.52 11.95
N ASP A 17 1.75 -9.98 12.78
CA ASP A 17 1.47 -9.53 14.15
C ASP A 17 0.66 -8.21 14.20
N LEU A 18 0.52 -7.51 13.06
CA LEU A 18 -0.25 -6.28 12.99
C LEU A 18 -1.73 -6.53 13.32
N GLN A 19 -2.22 -5.86 14.36
CA GLN A 19 -3.64 -5.90 14.69
C GLN A 19 -4.47 -5.18 13.62
N LYS A 20 -5.73 -5.59 13.48
CA LYS A 20 -6.67 -4.97 12.54
C LYS A 20 -6.81 -3.47 12.83
N ASN A 21 -6.34 -2.65 11.91
CA ASN A 21 -6.35 -1.21 12.02
C ASN A 21 -6.70 -0.58 10.66
N ASN A 22 -6.86 0.74 10.66
CA ASN A 22 -7.19 1.49 9.44
C ASN A 22 -5.95 1.80 8.59
N ILE A 23 -4.82 1.11 8.76
CA ILE A 23 -3.55 1.42 8.07
C ILE A 23 -3.73 1.39 6.56
N CYS A 24 -4.28 0.29 6.03
CA CYS A 24 -4.55 0.13 4.60
C CYS A 24 -5.25 1.38 4.01
N LYS A 25 -6.32 1.82 4.70
CA LYS A 25 -7.10 2.98 4.31
C LYS A 25 -6.30 4.28 4.40
N ASN A 26 -5.49 4.44 5.44
CA ASN A 26 -4.66 5.63 5.62
C ASN A 26 -3.62 5.76 4.50
N VAL A 27 -2.89 4.67 4.21
CA VAL A 27 -1.84 4.64 3.18
C VAL A 27 -2.43 4.91 1.80
N ILE A 28 -3.53 4.26 1.42
CA ILE A 28 -4.16 4.48 0.11
C ILE A 28 -4.69 5.92 -0.02
N LYS A 29 -5.27 6.48 1.05
CA LYS A 29 -5.74 7.87 1.04
C LYS A 29 -4.57 8.86 0.90
N ALA A 30 -3.45 8.57 1.56
CA ALA A 30 -2.25 9.39 1.48
C ALA A 30 -1.67 9.39 0.07
N PHE A 31 -1.57 8.21 -0.54
CA PHE A 31 -1.21 8.06 -1.95
C PHE A 31 -2.14 8.84 -2.89
N LEU A 32 -3.46 8.71 -2.72
CA LEU A 32 -4.42 9.43 -3.55
C LEU A 32 -4.29 10.94 -3.40
N ASN A 33 -4.09 11.41 -2.16
CA ASN A 33 -3.86 12.83 -1.88
C ASN A 33 -2.59 13.32 -2.57
N TYR A 34 -1.49 12.58 -2.47
CA TYR A 34 -0.23 12.88 -3.15
C TYR A 34 -0.40 12.93 -4.68
N LEU A 35 -1.14 11.97 -5.25
CA LEU A 35 -1.36 11.88 -6.69
C LEU A 35 -2.20 13.05 -7.24
N LEU A 36 -3.14 13.58 -6.46
CA LEU A 36 -4.10 14.59 -6.92
C LEU A 36 -3.73 16.03 -6.54
N ASN A 37 -3.05 16.22 -5.41
CA ASN A 37 -2.88 17.54 -4.79
C ASN A 37 -1.45 18.06 -4.79
N THR A 38 -0.45 17.22 -5.07
CA THR A 38 0.94 17.69 -5.19
C THR A 38 1.12 18.40 -6.52
N LYS A 39 1.45 19.70 -6.48
CA LYS A 39 1.63 20.53 -7.68
C LYS A 39 2.86 20.14 -8.51
N GLU A 40 3.87 19.58 -7.85
CA GLU A 40 5.14 19.12 -8.42
C GLU A 40 5.14 17.63 -8.78
N ASN A 41 3.99 16.96 -8.67
CA ASN A 41 3.89 15.53 -8.95
C ASN A 41 3.49 15.30 -10.41
N ASP A 42 4.50 15.04 -11.23
CA ASP A 42 4.35 14.70 -12.64
C ASP A 42 4.08 13.19 -12.85
N LEU A 43 3.92 12.37 -11.80
CA LEU A 43 3.70 10.93 -11.97
C LEU A 43 2.49 10.59 -12.84
N LEU A 44 1.45 11.42 -12.74
CA LEU A 44 0.25 11.25 -13.56
C LEU A 44 0.52 11.47 -15.04
N THR A 45 1.35 12.44 -15.40
CA THR A 45 1.65 12.78 -16.80
C THR A 45 2.86 12.02 -17.33
N ASP A 46 3.77 11.58 -16.46
CA ASP A 46 5.00 10.90 -16.84
C ASP A 46 4.82 9.38 -16.94
N PHE A 47 3.98 8.80 -16.07
CA PHE A 47 3.81 7.34 -15.99
C PHE A 47 2.39 6.86 -16.28
N VAL A 48 1.36 7.52 -15.71
CA VAL A 48 0.00 6.97 -15.75
C VAL A 48 -0.74 7.33 -17.06
N PHE A 49 -0.78 8.61 -17.38
CA PHE A 49 -1.49 9.21 -18.49
C PHE A 49 -0.52 10.04 -19.34
N LYS A 50 0.48 9.35 -19.89
CA LYS A 50 1.44 9.95 -20.82
C LYS A 50 0.73 10.78 -21.89
N ASP A 51 1.29 11.96 -22.19
CA ASP A 51 0.81 12.91 -23.20
C ASP A 51 -0.58 13.52 -22.89
N THR A 52 -1.09 13.34 -21.66
CA THR A 52 -2.35 13.94 -21.21
C THR A 52 -2.07 15.25 -20.47
N GLN A 53 -2.90 16.27 -20.69
CA GLN A 53 -2.80 17.53 -19.96
C GLN A 53 -2.96 17.30 -18.43
N PRO A 54 -2.18 17.97 -17.56
CA PRO A 54 -2.17 17.70 -16.12
C PRO A 54 -3.56 17.69 -15.46
N GLU A 55 -4.40 18.67 -15.79
CA GLU A 55 -5.76 18.75 -15.23
C GLU A 55 -6.65 17.56 -15.65
N GLN A 56 -6.54 17.15 -16.91
CA GLN A 56 -7.28 16.01 -17.44
C GLN A 56 -6.77 14.70 -16.82
N ALA A 57 -5.46 14.54 -16.65
CA ALA A 57 -4.86 13.39 -15.99
C ALA A 57 -5.34 13.28 -14.52
N ARG A 58 -5.40 14.40 -13.80
CA ARG A 58 -5.97 14.47 -12.43
C ARG A 58 -7.45 14.10 -12.41
N LYS A 59 -8.25 14.57 -13.37
CA LYS A 59 -9.67 14.21 -13.49
C LYS A 59 -9.85 12.71 -13.73
N MET A 60 -9.04 12.12 -14.61
CA MET A 60 -9.07 10.68 -14.90
C MET A 60 -8.67 9.84 -13.68
N ALA A 61 -7.60 10.23 -12.97
CA ALA A 61 -7.21 9.60 -11.72
C ALA A 61 -8.33 9.69 -10.66
N LYS A 62 -8.90 10.89 -10.46
CA LYS A 62 -10.01 11.08 -9.52
C LYS A 62 -11.21 10.20 -9.84
N ASN A 63 -11.53 10.04 -11.13
CA ASN A 63 -12.62 9.15 -11.56
C ASN A 63 -12.31 7.68 -11.27
N TYR A 64 -11.08 7.24 -11.53
CA TYR A 64 -10.64 5.87 -11.19
C TYR A 64 -10.80 5.58 -9.68
N PHE A 65 -10.41 6.53 -8.83
CA PHE A 65 -10.48 6.35 -7.38
C PHE A 65 -11.87 6.62 -6.77
N LYS A 66 -12.84 7.14 -7.53
CA LYS A 66 -14.18 7.48 -7.01
C LYS A 66 -14.94 6.28 -6.48
N SER A 67 -14.82 5.12 -7.14
CA SER A 67 -15.45 3.85 -6.74
C SER A 67 -14.49 2.93 -5.98
N TYR A 68 -13.27 3.39 -5.70
CA TYR A 68 -12.23 2.55 -5.15
C TYR A 68 -12.46 2.31 -3.65
N SER A 69 -12.55 1.04 -3.28
CA SER A 69 -12.71 0.65 -1.88
C SER A 69 -11.36 0.69 -1.17
N PHE A 70 -11.27 1.32 0.00
CA PHE A 70 -10.01 1.41 0.75
C PHE A 70 -9.79 0.17 1.62
N ASN A 71 -9.61 -0.99 0.97
CA ASN A 71 -9.42 -2.29 1.63
C ASN A 71 -8.33 -3.12 0.94
N ASN A 72 -7.91 -4.21 1.59
CA ASN A 72 -6.84 -5.08 1.10
C ASN A 72 -7.10 -5.69 -0.29
N SER A 73 -8.36 -5.99 -0.65
CA SER A 73 -8.68 -6.56 -1.96
C SER A 73 -8.51 -5.54 -3.08
N SER A 74 -8.93 -4.30 -2.85
CA SER A 74 -8.67 -3.21 -3.79
C SER A 74 -7.19 -2.88 -3.85
N LEU A 75 -6.49 -2.84 -2.70
CA LEU A 75 -5.05 -2.62 -2.64
C LEU A 75 -4.26 -3.65 -3.47
N HIS A 76 -4.63 -4.92 -3.36
CA HIS A 76 -4.11 -5.97 -4.22
C HIS A 76 -4.29 -5.61 -5.71
N LYS A 77 -5.48 -5.20 -6.14
CA LYS A 77 -5.71 -4.76 -7.53
C LYS A 77 -4.88 -3.55 -7.94
N LEU A 78 -4.64 -2.60 -7.02
CA LEU A 78 -3.81 -1.42 -7.29
C LEU A 78 -2.35 -1.80 -7.51
N ILE A 79 -1.79 -2.68 -6.68
CA ILE A 79 -0.42 -3.19 -6.82
C ILE A 79 -0.21 -3.80 -8.20
N HIS A 80 -1.18 -4.59 -8.67
CA HIS A 80 -1.13 -5.25 -9.99
C HIS A 80 -1.53 -4.35 -11.16
N HIS A 81 -1.93 -3.09 -10.91
CA HIS A 81 -2.37 -2.22 -12.00
C HIS A 81 -1.16 -1.73 -12.82
N PRO A 82 -1.14 -1.89 -14.16
CA PRO A 82 0.06 -1.65 -14.98
C PRO A 82 0.62 -0.22 -14.89
N LYS A 83 -0.26 0.75 -14.66
CA LYS A 83 0.07 2.18 -14.54
C LYS A 83 0.10 2.66 -13.09
N PHE A 84 -1.05 2.62 -12.42
CA PHE A 84 -1.15 3.04 -11.01
C PHE A 84 -0.30 2.21 -10.03
N GLY A 85 0.01 0.95 -10.32
CA GLY A 85 0.89 0.13 -9.48
C GLY A 85 2.30 0.71 -9.42
N LYS A 86 2.86 1.14 -10.57
CA LYS A 86 4.17 1.83 -10.62
C LYS A 86 4.16 3.17 -9.91
N ALA A 87 3.10 3.97 -10.11
CA ALA A 87 2.94 5.23 -9.39
C ALA A 87 2.83 5.01 -7.87
N PHE A 88 2.20 3.91 -7.45
CA PHE A 88 2.08 3.54 -6.05
C PHE A 88 3.42 3.07 -5.48
N GLU A 89 4.18 2.25 -6.19
CA GLU A 89 5.54 1.84 -5.83
C GLU A 89 6.48 3.05 -5.65
N TYR A 90 6.43 4.01 -6.58
CA TYR A 90 7.18 5.25 -6.46
C TYR A 90 6.83 5.99 -5.16
N TYR A 91 5.53 6.19 -4.91
CA TYR A 91 5.06 6.85 -3.70
C TYR A 91 5.55 6.14 -2.44
N LEU A 92 5.44 4.80 -2.39
CA LEU A 92 5.90 4.01 -1.24
C LEU A 92 7.40 4.17 -1.00
N THR A 93 8.19 4.23 -2.08
CA THR A 93 9.65 4.31 -2.02
C THR A 93 10.17 5.67 -1.59
N PHE A 94 9.56 6.76 -2.08
CA PHE A 94 10.13 8.11 -1.92
C PHE A 94 9.34 9.04 -1.01
N GLU A 95 8.03 8.81 -0.83
CA GLU A 95 7.11 9.84 -0.30
C GLU A 95 6.35 9.38 0.93
N ALA A 96 6.09 8.07 1.07
CA ALA A 96 5.24 7.54 2.13
C ALA A 96 5.85 7.75 3.52
N GLU A 97 7.16 7.69 3.68
CA GLU A 97 7.83 7.93 4.96
C GLU A 97 7.78 9.40 5.37
N ILE A 98 7.99 10.32 4.42
CA ILE A 98 7.85 11.78 4.62
C ILE A 98 6.43 12.08 5.06
N TRP A 99 5.44 11.58 4.32
CA TRP A 99 4.03 11.71 4.70
C TRP A 99 3.76 11.20 6.10
N LEU A 100 4.26 10.02 6.45
CA LEU A 100 3.99 9.41 7.76
C LEU A 100 4.62 10.24 8.90
N ALA A 101 5.83 10.75 8.69
CA ALA A 101 6.53 11.61 9.64
C ALA A 101 5.74 12.90 9.91
N GLU A 102 5.16 13.51 8.89
CA GLU A 102 4.39 14.76 9.00
C GLU A 102 2.93 14.55 9.42
N SER A 103 2.39 13.36 9.21
CA SER A 103 0.99 13.06 9.49
C SER A 103 0.68 13.02 11.00
N LYS A 104 -0.59 13.25 11.33
CA LYS A 104 -1.18 13.08 12.67
C LYS A 104 -1.57 11.63 12.98
N VAL A 105 -1.16 10.69 12.13
CA VAL A 105 -1.50 9.28 12.28
C VAL A 105 -0.82 8.71 13.52
N GLN A 106 -1.59 8.00 14.34
CA GLN A 106 -1.07 7.26 15.49
C GLN A 106 -0.44 5.93 15.05
N GLN A 107 0.42 5.33 15.90
CA GLN A 107 1.06 4.05 15.63
C GLN A 107 1.91 4.08 14.34
N LYS A 108 2.82 5.06 14.24
CA LYS A 108 3.66 5.26 13.05
C LYS A 108 4.52 4.03 12.73
N GLU A 109 5.08 3.38 13.74
CA GLU A 109 5.85 2.14 13.55
C GLU A 109 5.05 1.03 12.84
N THR A 110 3.79 0.85 13.23
CA THR A 110 2.88 -0.11 12.59
C THR A 110 2.60 0.26 11.13
N HIS A 111 2.52 1.56 10.83
CA HIS A 111 2.39 2.04 9.45
C HIS A 111 3.66 1.83 8.64
N LEU A 112 4.85 2.00 9.24
CA LEU A 112 6.13 1.71 8.57
C LEU A 112 6.22 0.24 8.17
N ILE A 113 5.94 -0.68 9.11
CA ILE A 113 5.91 -2.13 8.81
C ILE A 113 4.97 -2.43 7.63
N TYR A 114 3.79 -1.80 7.62
CA TYR A 114 2.85 -1.98 6.53
C TYR A 114 3.35 -1.39 5.21
N ILE A 115 3.98 -0.21 5.23
CA ILE A 115 4.57 0.43 4.04
C ILE A 115 5.67 -0.46 3.47
N ASP A 116 6.58 -0.97 4.30
CA ASP A 116 7.67 -1.84 3.86
C ASP A 116 7.15 -3.16 3.29
N PHE A 117 6.11 -3.72 3.91
CA PHE A 117 5.43 -4.88 3.35
C PHE A 117 4.77 -4.59 1.98
N LEU A 118 4.22 -3.38 1.78
CA LEU A 118 3.68 -3.00 0.48
C LEU A 118 4.77 -2.76 -0.57
N LYS A 119 5.91 -2.17 -0.20
CA LYS A 119 7.09 -2.07 -1.09
C LYS A 119 7.48 -3.47 -1.56
N LEU A 120 7.56 -4.43 -0.63
CA LEU A 120 7.82 -5.82 -0.95
C LEU A 120 6.79 -6.38 -1.95
N CYS A 121 5.50 -6.12 -1.73
CA CYS A 121 4.44 -6.56 -2.64
C CYS A 121 4.53 -5.94 -4.04
N CYS A 122 5.01 -4.70 -4.16
CA CYS A 122 5.22 -4.06 -5.47
C CYS A 122 6.37 -4.73 -6.24
N SER A 123 7.48 -5.03 -5.57
CA SER A 123 8.64 -5.68 -6.20
C SER A 123 8.47 -7.19 -6.38
N ASN A 124 7.64 -7.84 -5.55
CA ASN A 124 7.37 -9.28 -5.54
C ASN A 124 5.84 -9.51 -5.44
N PRO A 125 5.09 -9.40 -6.54
CA PRO A 125 3.62 -9.39 -6.55
C PRO A 125 2.96 -10.63 -5.94
N GLU A 126 3.64 -11.76 -5.84
CA GLU A 126 3.16 -12.98 -5.17
C GLU A 126 2.85 -12.76 -3.68
N TYR A 127 3.60 -11.87 -3.01
CA TYR A 127 3.38 -11.55 -1.59
C TYR A 127 2.12 -10.73 -1.35
N SER A 128 1.58 -10.08 -2.39
CA SER A 128 0.32 -9.35 -2.28
C SER A 128 -0.88 -10.28 -2.01
N SER A 129 -0.75 -11.59 -2.17
CA SER A 129 -1.76 -12.59 -1.78
C SER A 129 -1.97 -12.66 -0.25
N TYR A 130 -0.94 -12.34 0.54
CA TYR A 130 -1.01 -12.27 2.00
C TYR A 130 -1.95 -11.15 2.48
N LEU A 131 -2.11 -10.07 1.71
CA LEU A 131 -3.08 -9.00 1.99
C LEU A 131 -4.52 -9.53 2.06
N VAL A 132 -4.87 -10.47 1.19
CA VAL A 132 -6.25 -11.00 1.03
C VAL A 132 -6.51 -12.19 1.94
N THR A 133 -5.47 -13.00 2.20
CA THR A 133 -5.56 -14.27 2.95
C THR A 133 -5.72 -14.08 4.46
N TYR A 134 -5.38 -12.90 4.99
CA TYR A 134 -5.44 -12.53 6.41
C TYR A 134 -6.84 -12.67 7.07
N LYS A 135 -7.90 -13.00 6.31
CA LYS A 135 -9.25 -13.23 6.84
C LYS A 135 -9.58 -14.67 7.28
N LYS A 136 -8.75 -15.70 7.04
CA LYS A 136 -9.19 -17.10 7.24
C LYS A 136 -8.81 -17.80 8.55
N ASN A 137 -7.84 -17.33 9.35
CA ASN A 137 -7.32 -18.12 10.48
C ASN A 137 -7.55 -17.48 11.87
N LYS A 138 -8.78 -17.08 12.19
CA LYS A 138 -9.17 -16.84 13.59
C LYS A 138 -10.34 -17.73 14.00
N LYS A 139 -10.13 -19.06 13.92
CA LYS A 139 -10.79 -20.06 14.77
C LYS A 139 -10.15 -21.43 14.60
N SER A 140 -9.97 -22.10 15.75
CA SER A 140 -9.57 -23.50 15.97
C SER A 140 -8.07 -23.77 16.06
N ARG A 141 -7.55 -23.75 17.29
CA ARG A 141 -7.02 -24.94 18.01
C ARG A 141 -6.45 -24.56 19.37
N PHE A 142 -7.35 -24.27 20.32
CA PHE A 142 -7.15 -24.54 21.75
C PHE A 142 -8.54 -24.74 22.35
N ASP A 143 -9.08 -25.95 22.16
CA ASP A 143 -10.10 -26.51 23.06
C ASP A 143 -9.46 -27.79 23.61
N HIS A 144 -8.50 -27.64 24.53
CA HIS A 144 -8.17 -28.70 25.47
C HIS A 144 -9.19 -28.58 26.59
N ARG A 145 -10.34 -29.23 26.40
CA ARG A 145 -11.14 -29.68 27.54
C ARG A 145 -10.46 -30.92 28.09
N ILE A 146 -9.93 -30.76 29.29
CA ILE A 146 -9.79 -31.87 30.25
C ILE A 146 -11.20 -32.19 30.75
#